data_AF-A0A842WAQ1-F1
#
_entry.id   AF-A0A842WAQ1-F1
#
_cell.length_a   1.000
_cell.length_b   1.000
_cell.length_c   1.000
_cell.angle_alpha   90.00
_cell.angle_beta   90.00
_cell.angle_gamma   90.00
#
_symmetry.space_group_name_H-M   'P 1'
#
loop_
_entity.id
_entity.type
_entity.pdbx_description
1 polymer ?
#
loop_
_entity_poly.entity_id
_entity_poly.type
_entity_poly.pdbx_seq_one_letter_code
_entity_poly.pdbx_strand_id
1 'polypeptide(L)'
;MKKSLLIGSLLMIIFLINGCAISDYITGIEENKSYSLLEEKEILEEIEEDLEENEEEIEEGLEEMEERIEDEEDLDEEKPKKAPIEISVKENEEVNLKPKAQDADEDNIIYTFSEPLDENGRWQTNYGDAGEYLITVTASDGKLETSRKVLLIVERVNVAPKITDVPDNIEVEEGDILVLTPVAEDPNGDDVELSISEPVGEDGEWALGYQDAGDYTVEITATDGELESVKKVLISVKKKNVAPVIENLEEEITVDEGEEIILSPVVTDLNKDEIKLTIAEPVGNDGIWETGYTDHGEYIITVEADDGTTTTTEEVKITVNDVNVAPVIDDIVLG
;
A
#
# COMPACT_ATOMS: atom_id res chain seq x y z
N MET A 1 61.26 -0.32 7.05
CA MET A 1 61.40 0.87 6.17
C MET A 1 60.52 2.06 6.59
N LYS A 2 59.97 2.11 7.83
CA LYS A 2 59.23 3.29 8.33
C LYS A 2 59.99 4.13 9.38
N LYS A 3 61.05 3.59 10.01
CA LYS A 3 61.91 4.35 10.95
C LYS A 3 62.83 5.40 10.28
N SER A 4 63.18 5.25 8.99
CA SER A 4 64.02 6.25 8.28
C SER A 4 63.23 7.45 7.73
N LEU A 5 61.89 7.40 7.74
CA LEU A 5 61.04 8.43 7.14
C LEU A 5 60.64 9.52 8.14
N LEU A 6 60.52 9.18 9.44
CA LEU A 6 60.24 10.17 10.49
C LEU A 6 61.49 10.98 10.91
N ILE A 7 62.64 10.33 11.05
CA ILE A 7 63.90 11.00 11.43
C ILE A 7 64.35 11.98 10.34
N GLY A 8 64.15 11.62 9.06
CA GLY A 8 64.45 12.51 7.93
C GLY A 8 63.48 13.69 7.78
N SER A 9 62.24 13.56 8.28
CA SER A 9 61.24 14.64 8.25
C SER A 9 61.43 15.64 9.39
N LEU A 10 61.98 15.22 10.53
CA LEU A 10 62.21 16.08 11.69
C LEU A 10 63.51 16.90 11.56
N LEU A 11 64.57 16.31 11.00
CA LEU A 11 65.80 17.02 10.60
C LEU A 11 65.53 18.13 9.56
N MET A 12 64.50 17.96 8.72
CA MET A 12 64.10 18.95 7.72
C MET A 12 63.34 20.14 8.34
N ILE A 13 62.66 19.93 9.48
CA ILE A 13 61.96 20.99 10.23
C ILE A 13 62.96 21.83 11.04
N ILE A 14 63.99 21.21 11.61
CA ILE A 14 65.08 21.92 12.33
C ILE A 14 65.89 22.83 11.38
N PHE A 15 66.09 22.42 10.12
CA PHE A 15 66.72 23.25 9.09
C PHE A 15 65.85 24.43 8.62
N LEU A 16 64.52 24.32 8.71
CA LEU A 16 63.58 25.36 8.29
C LEU A 16 63.39 26.46 9.35
N ILE A 17 63.55 26.13 10.64
CA ILE A 17 63.43 27.09 11.75
C ILE A 17 64.69 27.98 11.79
N ASN A 18 65.89 27.39 11.69
CA ASN A 18 67.16 28.15 11.65
C ASN A 18 67.41 28.87 10.32
N GLY A 19 66.79 28.45 9.22
CA GLY A 19 66.85 29.15 7.93
C GLY A 19 65.97 30.41 7.84
N CYS A 20 64.94 30.52 8.69
CA CYS A 20 64.05 31.68 8.73
C CYS A 20 64.68 32.87 9.50
N ALA A 21 65.39 32.61 10.60
CA ALA A 21 66.03 33.67 11.40
C ALA A 21 67.17 34.38 10.64
N ILE A 22 67.84 33.71 9.71
CA ILE A 22 68.92 34.30 8.89
C ILE A 22 68.36 35.12 7.71
N SER A 23 67.16 34.78 7.22
CA SER A 23 66.51 35.45 6.08
C SER A 23 65.99 36.85 6.42
N ASP A 24 65.49 37.04 7.64
CA ASP A 24 64.96 38.34 8.08
C ASP A 24 66.08 39.33 8.45
N TYR A 25 67.28 38.85 8.77
CA TYR A 25 68.45 39.70 9.02
C TYR A 25 69.15 40.19 7.74
N ILE A 26 69.02 39.45 6.63
CA ILE A 26 69.66 39.79 5.34
C ILE A 26 68.77 40.72 4.48
N THR A 27 67.45 40.74 4.70
CA THR A 27 66.51 41.57 3.91
C THR A 27 66.36 43.02 4.41
N GLY A 28 67.09 43.42 5.46
CA GLY A 28 67.13 44.78 6.01
C GLY A 28 68.26 45.68 5.51
N ILE A 29 69.09 45.25 4.54
CA ILE A 29 70.25 46.03 4.05
C ILE A 29 70.17 46.25 2.53
N GLU A 30 69.27 47.13 2.11
CA GLU A 30 69.46 47.94 0.90
C GLU A 30 69.35 49.42 1.28
N GLU A 31 70.47 50.04 1.67
CA GLU A 31 70.88 51.39 1.25
C GLU A 31 72.21 51.79 1.93
N ASN A 32 73.29 51.53 1.21
CA ASN A 32 74.57 52.24 1.22
C ASN A 32 74.91 53.11 2.46
N LYS A 33 75.54 52.52 3.49
CA LYS A 33 76.42 53.23 4.42
C LYS A 33 77.44 52.27 5.03
N SER A 34 78.72 52.61 4.82
CA SER A 34 79.90 52.02 5.47
C SER A 34 79.79 52.09 6.99
N TYR A 35 79.86 50.95 7.67
CA TYR A 35 80.12 50.84 9.11
C TYR A 35 81.07 49.66 9.40
N SER A 36 81.66 49.72 10.59
CA SER A 36 83.02 49.30 10.96
C SER A 36 83.03 47.93 11.65
N LEU A 37 84.18 47.23 11.62
CA LEU A 37 84.57 45.96 12.29
C LEU A 37 84.31 45.85 13.81
N LEU A 38 83.62 46.82 14.41
CA LEU A 38 83.28 46.87 15.83
C LEU A 38 81.85 46.36 16.13
N GLU A 39 81.00 46.14 15.12
CA GLU A 39 79.64 45.59 15.28
C GLU A 39 79.54 44.06 15.09
N GLU A 40 80.54 43.40 14.50
CA GLU A 40 80.53 41.92 14.34
C GLU A 40 80.78 41.16 15.65
N LYS A 41 81.35 41.80 16.67
CA LYS A 41 81.71 41.13 17.93
C LYS A 41 80.54 41.03 18.91
N GLU A 42 79.64 42.01 18.92
CA GLU A 42 78.40 41.95 19.72
C GLU A 42 77.40 40.92 19.14
N ILE A 43 77.38 40.75 17.81
CA ILE A 43 76.49 39.79 17.15
C ILE A 43 76.92 38.33 17.40
N LEU A 44 78.23 38.07 17.56
CA LEU A 44 78.72 36.71 17.84
C LEU A 44 78.49 36.26 19.28
N GLU A 45 78.53 37.18 20.26
CA GLU A 45 78.22 36.86 21.66
C GLU A 45 76.71 36.57 21.84
N GLU A 46 75.81 37.29 21.16
CA GLU A 46 74.35 36.99 21.19
C GLU A 46 74.00 35.64 20.53
N ILE A 47 74.73 35.21 19.49
CA ILE A 47 74.47 33.92 18.82
C ILE A 47 74.98 32.73 19.65
N GLU A 48 76.06 32.89 20.42
CA GLU A 48 76.59 31.82 21.28
C GLU A 48 75.69 31.58 22.50
N GLU A 49 75.10 32.64 23.08
CA GLU A 49 74.17 32.55 24.20
C GLU A 49 72.82 31.90 23.80
N ASP A 50 72.30 32.23 22.60
CA ASP A 50 71.09 31.60 22.03
C ASP A 50 71.28 30.12 21.63
N LEU A 51 72.53 29.67 21.43
CA LEU A 51 72.84 28.26 21.10
C LEU A 51 72.96 27.38 22.34
N GLU A 52 73.43 27.90 23.48
CA GLU A 52 73.50 27.14 24.74
C GLU A 52 72.10 26.94 25.37
N GLU A 53 71.19 27.93 25.29
CA GLU A 53 69.80 27.76 25.79
C GLU A 53 68.99 26.73 24.98
N ASN A 54 69.35 26.49 23.71
CA ASN A 54 68.66 25.52 22.85
C ASN A 54 69.16 24.07 23.03
N GLU A 55 70.33 23.82 23.62
CA GLU A 55 70.80 22.44 23.86
C GLU A 55 70.07 21.78 25.04
N GLU A 56 69.81 22.51 26.14
CA GLU A 56 69.05 21.97 27.29
C GLU A 56 67.58 21.68 26.92
N GLU A 57 66.94 22.53 26.12
CA GLU A 57 65.54 22.33 25.68
C GLU A 57 65.40 21.13 24.72
N ILE A 58 66.45 20.80 23.98
CA ILE A 58 66.50 19.62 23.10
C ILE A 58 66.75 18.33 23.91
N GLU A 59 67.56 18.39 24.97
CA GLU A 59 67.87 17.23 25.81
C GLU A 59 66.66 16.82 26.67
N GLU A 60 65.95 17.78 27.27
CA GLU A 60 64.67 17.52 27.98
C GLU A 60 63.59 16.99 27.00
N GLY A 61 63.51 17.54 25.79
CA GLY A 61 62.58 17.07 24.77
C GLY A 61 62.89 15.65 24.23
N LEU A 62 64.16 15.21 24.29
CA LEU A 62 64.58 13.87 23.91
C LEU A 62 64.28 12.85 25.02
N GLU A 63 64.48 13.19 26.29
CA GLU A 63 64.10 12.33 27.42
C GLU A 63 62.58 12.13 27.49
N GLU A 64 61.76 13.18 27.29
CA GLU A 64 60.30 13.03 27.23
C GLU A 64 59.83 12.19 26.03
N MET A 65 60.57 12.22 24.92
CA MET A 65 60.30 11.34 23.76
C MET A 65 60.70 9.89 24.02
N GLU A 66 61.79 9.62 24.75
CA GLU A 66 62.20 8.26 25.10
C GLU A 66 61.25 7.63 26.12
N GLU A 67 60.80 8.37 27.13
CA GLU A 67 59.80 7.89 28.11
C GLU A 67 58.44 7.61 27.44
N ARG A 68 58.06 8.45 26.46
CA ARG A 68 56.85 8.24 25.64
C ARG A 68 56.97 7.05 24.68
N ILE A 69 58.18 6.64 24.29
CA ILE A 69 58.41 5.45 23.46
C ILE A 69 58.36 4.17 24.32
N GLU A 70 58.85 4.20 25.56
CA GLU A 70 58.74 3.06 26.49
C GLU A 70 57.28 2.77 26.88
N ASP A 71 56.47 3.81 27.09
CA ASP A 71 55.02 3.65 27.35
C ASP A 71 54.21 3.16 26.14
N GLU A 72 54.70 3.35 24.90
CA GLU A 72 54.07 2.82 23.67
C GLU A 72 54.45 1.35 23.37
N GLU A 73 55.51 0.80 23.97
CA GLU A 73 55.90 -0.63 23.79
C GLU A 73 55.05 -1.61 24.63
N ASP A 74 54.25 -1.14 25.59
CA ASP A 74 53.30 -1.94 26.37
C ASP A 74 51.87 -1.98 25.77
N LEU A 75 51.72 -1.60 24.50
CA LEU A 75 50.54 -1.95 23.71
C LEU A 75 50.64 -3.41 23.30
N ASP A 76 50.02 -4.29 24.10
CA ASP A 76 49.62 -5.65 23.71
C ASP A 76 49.34 -5.67 22.19
N GLU A 77 50.14 -6.42 21.43
CA GLU A 77 49.92 -6.61 20.00
C GLU A 77 48.53 -7.24 19.81
N GLU A 78 47.46 -6.43 19.72
CA GLU A 78 46.17 -6.86 19.22
C GLU A 78 46.42 -7.34 17.79
N LYS A 79 46.61 -8.65 17.64
CA LYS A 79 46.61 -9.35 16.35
C LYS A 79 45.53 -8.72 15.48
N PRO A 80 45.79 -8.40 14.20
CA PRO A 80 44.83 -7.71 13.36
C PRO A 80 43.50 -8.47 13.42
N LYS A 81 42.48 -7.85 14.03
CA LYS A 81 41.12 -8.37 14.01
C LYS A 81 40.76 -8.54 12.53
N LYS A 82 40.76 -9.79 12.06
CA LYS A 82 40.31 -10.14 10.71
C LYS A 82 38.98 -9.40 10.50
N ALA A 83 38.84 -8.73 9.35
CA ALA A 83 37.58 -8.11 8.98
C ALA A 83 36.43 -9.11 9.19
N PRO A 84 35.28 -8.66 9.72
CA PRO A 84 34.13 -9.54 9.91
C PRO A 84 33.78 -10.20 8.59
N ILE A 85 33.48 -11.51 8.63
CA ILE A 85 32.97 -12.20 7.45
C ILE A 85 31.54 -11.69 7.27
N GLU A 86 31.25 -11.13 6.11
CA GLU A 86 29.90 -10.70 5.74
C GLU A 86 29.32 -11.71 4.74
N ILE A 87 28.07 -12.10 4.97
CA ILE A 87 27.31 -13.00 4.10
C ILE A 87 25.93 -12.35 3.92
N SER A 88 25.46 -12.24 2.68
CA SER A 88 24.08 -11.85 2.39
C SER A 88 23.29 -12.99 1.77
N VAL A 89 22.02 -13.10 2.16
CA VAL A 89 20.99 -13.96 1.58
C VAL A 89 19.70 -13.16 1.44
N LYS A 90 18.74 -13.66 0.68
CA LYS A 90 17.39 -13.08 0.63
C LYS A 90 16.43 -13.80 1.57
N GLU A 91 15.39 -13.13 2.02
CA GLU A 91 14.26 -13.79 2.70
C GLU A 91 13.75 -14.98 1.87
N ASN A 92 13.32 -16.04 2.54
CA ASN A 92 12.93 -17.35 1.98
C ASN A 92 14.08 -18.22 1.44
N GLU A 93 15.34 -17.77 1.50
CA GLU A 93 16.51 -18.61 1.20
C GLU A 93 17.02 -19.37 2.44
N GLU A 94 17.60 -20.55 2.22
CA GLU A 94 18.28 -21.33 3.27
C GLU A 94 19.69 -20.79 3.50
N VAL A 95 19.98 -20.36 4.72
CA VAL A 95 21.35 -20.14 5.20
C VAL A 95 21.95 -21.48 5.60
N ASN A 96 23.16 -21.79 5.12
CA ASN A 96 23.87 -23.03 5.45
C ASN A 96 25.37 -22.77 5.61
N LEU A 97 25.79 -22.46 6.85
CA LEU A 97 27.18 -22.16 7.16
C LEU A 97 28.00 -23.44 7.28
N LYS A 98 29.07 -23.53 6.49
CA LYS A 98 30.01 -24.67 6.50
C LYS A 98 31.41 -24.20 6.91
N PRO A 99 31.63 -23.87 8.20
CA PRO A 99 32.92 -23.41 8.67
C PRO A 99 34.00 -24.50 8.53
N LYS A 100 35.25 -24.06 8.44
CA LYS A 100 36.42 -24.93 8.42
C LYS A 100 37.47 -24.39 9.39
N ALA A 101 37.98 -25.27 10.24
CA ALA A 101 39.07 -25.05 11.17
C ALA A 101 40.07 -26.21 11.02
N GLN A 102 41.28 -25.98 11.49
CA GLN A 102 42.36 -26.98 11.54
C GLN A 102 42.83 -27.06 12.98
N ASP A 103 43.05 -28.28 13.45
CA ASP A 103 43.66 -28.55 14.74
C ASP A 103 45.05 -29.12 14.51
N ALA A 104 46.04 -28.67 15.27
CA ALA A 104 47.44 -29.04 15.07
C ALA A 104 47.74 -30.47 15.57
N ASP A 105 46.94 -30.97 16.52
CA ASP A 105 47.04 -32.31 17.08
C ASP A 105 46.11 -33.30 16.32
N GLU A 106 45.43 -32.81 15.28
CA GLU A 106 44.43 -33.55 14.49
C GLU A 106 43.22 -34.04 15.32
N ASP A 107 42.91 -33.36 16.44
CA ASP A 107 41.73 -33.64 17.25
C ASP A 107 40.42 -33.34 16.45
N ASN A 108 39.34 -34.05 16.77
CA ASN A 108 38.06 -33.85 16.08
C ASN A 108 37.40 -32.53 16.50
N ILE A 109 37.10 -31.69 15.51
CA ILE A 109 36.52 -30.36 15.75
C ILE A 109 35.00 -30.42 15.72
N ILE A 110 34.37 -29.90 16.77
CA ILE A 110 32.92 -29.70 16.89
C ILE A 110 32.62 -28.22 16.68
N TYR A 111 31.64 -27.91 15.83
CA TYR A 111 31.16 -26.56 15.61
C TYR A 111 29.85 -26.30 16.37
N THR A 112 29.72 -25.10 16.90
CA THR A 112 28.46 -24.58 17.43
C THR A 112 28.19 -23.19 16.84
N PHE A 113 26.91 -22.85 16.75
CA PHE A 113 26.41 -21.63 16.13
C PHE A 113 25.49 -20.92 17.13
N SER A 114 25.57 -19.59 17.20
CA SER A 114 24.53 -18.81 17.88
C SER A 114 23.26 -18.73 17.03
N GLU A 115 22.15 -18.40 17.68
CA GLU A 115 20.90 -18.06 17.01
C GLU A 115 21.09 -16.97 15.93
N PRO A 116 20.24 -16.93 14.89
CA PRO A 116 19.11 -17.84 14.60
C PRO A 116 19.45 -19.22 13.99
N LEU A 117 20.72 -19.59 13.83
CA LEU A 117 21.09 -20.88 13.23
C LEU A 117 20.79 -22.08 14.15
N ASP A 118 20.44 -23.22 13.55
CA ASP A 118 20.32 -24.52 14.22
C ASP A 118 21.71 -25.12 14.56
N GLU A 119 21.71 -26.26 15.25
CA GLU A 119 22.94 -27.00 15.62
C GLU A 119 23.80 -27.42 14.42
N ASN A 120 23.22 -27.47 13.22
CA ASN A 120 23.91 -27.82 11.97
C ASN A 120 24.37 -26.58 11.20
N GLY A 121 24.21 -25.37 11.76
CA GLY A 121 24.57 -24.12 11.10
C GLY A 121 23.60 -23.74 9.99
N ARG A 122 22.33 -24.15 10.09
CA ARG A 122 21.29 -23.83 9.10
C ARG A 122 20.18 -22.97 9.67
N TRP A 123 19.63 -22.12 8.81
CA TRP A 123 18.42 -21.35 9.09
C TRP A 123 17.63 -21.18 7.81
N GLN A 124 16.38 -21.63 7.81
CA GLN A 124 15.43 -21.31 6.75
C GLN A 124 14.79 -19.96 7.07
N THR A 125 15.20 -18.93 6.35
CA THR A 125 14.58 -17.60 6.47
C THR A 125 13.16 -17.63 5.90
N ASN A 126 12.32 -16.69 6.33
CA ASN A 126 10.96 -16.44 5.86
C ASN A 126 10.74 -14.93 5.67
N TYR A 127 9.57 -14.54 5.21
CA TYR A 127 9.13 -13.14 5.24
C TYR A 127 9.16 -12.59 6.66
N GLY A 128 9.67 -11.36 6.83
CA GLY A 128 9.82 -10.69 8.11
C GLY A 128 11.18 -10.92 8.78
N ASP A 129 12.03 -11.80 8.24
CA ASP A 129 13.37 -12.07 8.76
C ASP A 129 14.42 -11.07 8.25
N ALA A 130 14.07 -10.13 7.37
CA ALA A 130 15.00 -9.11 6.87
C ALA A 130 15.69 -8.33 8.00
N GLY A 131 17.01 -8.22 7.91
CA GLY A 131 17.81 -7.55 8.94
C GLY A 131 19.26 -8.02 8.99
N GLU A 132 19.98 -7.52 9.98
CA GLU A 132 21.38 -7.87 10.25
C GLU A 132 21.50 -8.74 11.49
N TYR A 133 22.16 -9.88 11.36
CA TYR A 133 22.35 -10.88 12.41
C TYR A 133 23.83 -11.10 12.66
N LEU A 134 24.28 -10.84 13.89
CA LEU A 134 25.67 -11.07 14.28
C LEU A 134 25.84 -12.48 14.85
N ILE A 135 26.15 -13.43 13.98
CA ILE A 135 26.34 -14.84 14.32
C ILE A 135 27.71 -15.07 14.93
N THR A 136 27.79 -15.81 16.03
CA THR A 136 29.04 -16.34 16.58
C THR A 136 29.18 -17.81 16.20
N VAL A 137 30.26 -18.14 15.49
CA VAL A 137 30.63 -19.52 15.16
C VAL A 137 31.80 -19.93 16.06
N THR A 138 31.61 -20.98 16.85
CA THR A 138 32.63 -21.50 17.77
C THR A 138 33.09 -22.89 17.32
N ALA A 139 34.40 -23.10 17.29
CA ALA A 139 35.03 -24.39 17.01
C ALA A 139 35.75 -24.87 18.28
N SER A 140 35.54 -26.13 18.68
CA SER A 140 36.18 -26.74 19.83
C SER A 140 36.75 -28.13 19.51
N ASP A 141 37.92 -28.42 20.04
CA ASP A 141 38.59 -29.74 20.04
C ASP A 141 38.16 -30.61 21.26
N GLY A 142 37.24 -30.10 22.10
CA GLY A 142 36.81 -30.72 23.35
C GLY A 142 37.62 -30.32 24.59
N LYS A 143 38.69 -29.53 24.44
CA LYS A 143 39.50 -28.97 25.55
C LYS A 143 39.53 -27.45 25.53
N LEU A 144 39.72 -26.86 24.35
CA LEU A 144 39.80 -25.44 24.08
C LEU A 144 38.77 -25.05 23.01
N GLU A 145 38.53 -23.76 22.89
CA GLU A 145 37.61 -23.21 21.90
C GLU A 145 38.16 -21.94 21.26
N THR A 146 37.72 -21.68 20.04
CA THR A 146 37.92 -20.40 19.35
C THR A 146 36.62 -19.97 18.69
N SER A 147 36.36 -18.67 18.64
CA SER A 147 35.14 -18.13 18.05
C SER A 147 35.41 -17.01 17.05
N ARG A 148 34.52 -16.90 16.06
CA ARG A 148 34.51 -15.79 15.11
C ARG A 148 33.09 -15.29 14.89
N LYS A 149 32.97 -13.97 14.74
CA LYS A 149 31.73 -13.31 14.36
C LYS A 149 31.57 -13.28 12.84
N VAL A 150 30.35 -13.54 12.38
CA VAL A 150 29.88 -13.45 10.99
C VAL A 150 28.70 -12.49 10.99
N LEU A 151 28.75 -11.44 10.16
CA LEU A 151 27.62 -10.58 9.90
C LEU A 151 26.79 -11.22 8.79
N LEU A 152 25.60 -11.71 9.14
CA LEU A 152 24.63 -12.25 8.19
C LEU A 152 23.60 -11.17 7.90
N ILE A 153 23.47 -10.77 6.64
CA ILE A 153 22.48 -9.80 6.17
C ILE A 153 21.39 -10.56 5.43
N VAL A 154 20.16 -10.47 5.92
CA VAL A 154 18.98 -10.97 5.22
C VAL A 154 18.32 -9.80 4.50
N GLU A 155 18.39 -9.82 3.18
CA GLU A 155 17.77 -8.82 2.30
C GLU A 155 16.27 -9.06 2.19
N ARG A 156 15.47 -8.00 2.38
CA ARG A 156 14.02 -8.04 2.22
C ARG A 156 13.62 -8.44 0.80
N VAL A 157 12.62 -9.32 0.70
CA VAL A 157 11.94 -9.65 -0.55
C VAL A 157 10.45 -9.34 -0.37
N ASN A 158 9.99 -8.30 -1.05
CA ASN A 158 8.58 -7.94 -1.03
C ASN A 158 7.75 -8.86 -1.94
N VAL A 159 6.50 -9.14 -1.57
CA VAL A 159 5.54 -9.91 -2.36
C VAL A 159 4.17 -9.27 -2.29
N ALA A 160 3.39 -9.32 -3.37
CA ALA A 160 2.04 -8.74 -3.36
C ALA A 160 1.12 -9.42 -2.33
N PRO A 161 0.13 -8.67 -1.78
CA PRO A 161 -0.90 -9.25 -0.93
C PRO A 161 -1.69 -10.35 -1.63
N LYS A 162 -2.26 -11.28 -0.87
CA LYS A 162 -3.06 -12.39 -1.39
C LYS A 162 -4.52 -12.24 -1.02
N ILE A 163 -5.39 -12.12 -2.03
CA ILE A 163 -6.85 -12.14 -1.87
C ILE A 163 -7.34 -13.57 -1.61
N THR A 164 -8.21 -13.74 -0.61
CA THR A 164 -8.82 -15.00 -0.18
C THR A 164 -10.33 -14.84 0.01
N ASP A 165 -11.05 -15.96 0.11
CA ASP A 165 -12.49 -16.02 0.43
C ASP A 165 -13.45 -15.32 -0.55
N VAL A 166 -13.07 -15.22 -1.83
CA VAL A 166 -13.94 -14.74 -2.91
C VAL A 166 -14.14 -15.82 -3.99
N PRO A 167 -15.39 -16.22 -4.29
CA PRO A 167 -15.67 -17.19 -5.35
C PRO A 167 -15.36 -16.63 -6.74
N ASP A 168 -15.08 -17.50 -7.71
CA ASP A 168 -14.85 -17.09 -9.11
C ASP A 168 -16.14 -16.63 -9.81
N ASN A 169 -17.27 -17.19 -9.41
CA ASN A 169 -18.58 -16.92 -10.02
C ASN A 169 -19.66 -16.77 -8.94
N ILE A 170 -20.55 -15.82 -9.13
CA ILE A 170 -21.71 -15.56 -8.27
C ILE A 170 -22.95 -15.45 -9.16
N GLU A 171 -24.04 -16.08 -8.76
CA GLU A 171 -25.36 -15.91 -9.39
C GLU A 171 -26.31 -15.23 -8.40
N VAL A 172 -27.02 -14.21 -8.88
CA VAL A 172 -27.99 -13.38 -8.12
C VAL A 172 -29.17 -13.05 -9.02
N GLU A 173 -30.30 -12.62 -8.46
CA GLU A 173 -31.46 -12.17 -9.24
C GLU A 173 -31.60 -10.65 -9.20
N GLU A 174 -32.26 -10.07 -10.22
CA GLU A 174 -32.69 -8.67 -10.18
C GLU A 174 -33.53 -8.37 -8.93
N GLY A 175 -33.34 -7.19 -8.34
CA GLY A 175 -33.99 -6.78 -7.10
C GLY A 175 -33.30 -7.26 -5.80
N ASP A 176 -32.28 -8.12 -5.90
CA ASP A 176 -31.47 -8.53 -4.76
C ASP A 176 -30.39 -7.47 -4.42
N ILE A 177 -29.77 -7.61 -3.24
CA ILE A 177 -28.57 -6.86 -2.86
C ILE A 177 -27.40 -7.86 -2.82
N LEU A 178 -26.43 -7.68 -3.69
CA LEU A 178 -25.17 -8.42 -3.66
C LEU A 178 -24.20 -7.74 -2.68
N VAL A 179 -23.54 -8.53 -1.85
CA VAL A 179 -22.50 -8.06 -0.93
C VAL A 179 -21.22 -8.86 -1.15
N LEU A 180 -20.11 -8.16 -1.40
CA LEU A 180 -18.76 -8.72 -1.48
C LEU A 180 -17.94 -8.29 -0.26
N THR A 181 -17.36 -9.25 0.45
CA THR A 181 -16.49 -9.01 1.60
C THR A 181 -15.12 -9.67 1.37
N PRO A 182 -14.31 -9.17 0.43
CA PRO A 182 -12.99 -9.73 0.19
C PRO A 182 -12.08 -9.56 1.41
N VAL A 183 -11.21 -10.54 1.62
CA VAL A 183 -10.14 -10.47 2.62
C VAL A 183 -8.81 -10.66 1.90
N ALA A 184 -7.82 -9.85 2.23
CA ALA A 184 -6.47 -9.99 1.73
C ALA A 184 -5.47 -9.89 2.87
N GLU A 185 -4.40 -10.66 2.77
CA GLU A 185 -3.29 -10.67 3.73
C GLU A 185 -1.97 -10.56 2.98
N ASP A 186 -1.05 -9.76 3.51
CA ASP A 186 0.30 -9.65 2.99
C ASP A 186 1.26 -10.63 3.69
N PRO A 187 2.01 -11.48 2.96
CA PRO A 187 2.98 -12.39 3.56
C PRO A 187 4.13 -11.73 4.33
N ASN A 188 4.53 -10.50 3.97
CA ASN A 188 5.48 -9.68 4.71
C ASN A 188 4.86 -9.00 5.94
N GLY A 189 3.53 -9.06 6.08
CA GLY A 189 2.78 -8.42 7.16
C GLY A 189 2.61 -6.91 6.95
N ASP A 190 2.77 -6.43 5.72
CA ASP A 190 2.52 -5.05 5.36
C ASP A 190 1.02 -4.71 5.38
N ASP A 191 0.69 -3.43 5.53
CA ASP A 191 -0.70 -2.95 5.48
C ASP A 191 -1.27 -3.14 4.06
N VAL A 192 -2.48 -3.69 3.97
CA VAL A 192 -3.14 -3.98 2.69
C VAL A 192 -4.30 -3.03 2.44
N GLU A 193 -4.31 -2.39 1.28
CA GLU A 193 -5.44 -1.63 0.76
C GLU A 193 -6.21 -2.48 -0.25
N LEU A 194 -7.53 -2.56 -0.09
CA LEU A 194 -8.45 -3.26 -0.99
C LEU A 194 -9.26 -2.25 -1.79
N SER A 195 -9.47 -2.55 -3.07
CA SER A 195 -10.46 -1.86 -3.90
C SER A 195 -11.32 -2.83 -4.70
N ILE A 196 -12.56 -2.44 -4.95
CA ILE A 196 -13.55 -3.24 -5.69
C ILE A 196 -14.11 -2.39 -6.82
N SER A 197 -14.01 -2.89 -8.05
CA SER A 197 -14.50 -2.16 -9.22
C SER A 197 -16.02 -2.08 -9.28
N GLU A 198 -16.51 -1.10 -10.03
CA GLU A 198 -17.91 -1.06 -10.49
C GLU A 198 -18.30 -2.38 -11.21
N PRO A 199 -19.58 -2.79 -11.14
CA PRO A 199 -20.71 -2.08 -10.53
C PRO A 199 -20.88 -2.29 -9.02
N VAL A 200 -19.99 -3.06 -8.36
CA VAL A 200 -20.10 -3.28 -6.91
C VAL A 200 -19.54 -2.11 -6.11
N GLY A 201 -18.41 -1.56 -6.54
CA GLY A 201 -17.84 -0.39 -5.89
C GLY A 201 -17.22 -0.66 -4.52
N GLU A 202 -16.60 0.38 -3.95
CA GLU A 202 -15.70 0.29 -2.79
C GLU A 202 -16.38 -0.11 -1.48
N ASP A 203 -17.69 0.12 -1.34
CA ASP A 203 -18.45 -0.33 -0.16
C ASP A 203 -18.77 -1.83 -0.21
N GLY A 204 -18.51 -2.48 -1.35
CA GLY A 204 -18.75 -3.91 -1.54
C GLY A 204 -20.22 -4.25 -1.71
N GLU A 205 -21.11 -3.29 -1.94
CA GLU A 205 -22.56 -3.51 -2.04
C GLU A 205 -23.12 -3.08 -3.39
N TRP A 206 -23.88 -3.97 -4.03
CA TRP A 206 -24.61 -3.65 -5.24
C TRP A 206 -26.09 -3.97 -5.09
N ALA A 207 -26.91 -2.93 -4.99
CA ALA A 207 -28.37 -3.05 -5.05
C ALA A 207 -28.82 -3.17 -6.51
N LEU A 208 -29.26 -4.36 -6.90
CA LEU A 208 -29.64 -4.69 -8.27
C LEU A 208 -31.03 -4.15 -8.61
N GLY A 209 -31.12 -3.38 -9.69
CA GLY A 209 -32.38 -2.98 -10.29
C GLY A 209 -32.98 -4.09 -11.17
N TYR A 210 -34.23 -3.87 -11.57
CA TYR A 210 -34.98 -4.76 -12.47
C TYR A 210 -34.58 -4.63 -13.96
N GLN A 211 -33.44 -3.99 -14.22
CA GLN A 211 -32.87 -3.77 -15.54
C GLN A 211 -31.40 -4.22 -15.62
N ASP A 212 -30.88 -4.83 -14.55
CA ASP A 212 -29.47 -5.16 -14.40
C ASP A 212 -29.16 -6.61 -14.79
N ALA A 213 -30.11 -7.34 -15.39
CA ALA A 213 -29.82 -8.69 -15.89
C ALA A 213 -28.70 -8.70 -16.93
N GLY A 214 -27.72 -9.57 -16.70
CA GLY A 214 -26.52 -9.68 -17.52
C GLY A 214 -25.37 -10.34 -16.77
N ASP A 215 -24.23 -10.43 -17.44
CA ASP A 215 -22.99 -10.92 -16.85
C ASP A 215 -22.01 -9.76 -16.67
N TYR A 216 -21.47 -9.63 -15.46
CA TYR A 216 -20.58 -8.53 -15.05
C TYR A 216 -19.26 -9.12 -14.54
N THR A 217 -18.14 -8.49 -14.89
CA THR A 217 -16.84 -8.84 -14.31
C THR A 217 -16.43 -7.75 -13.35
N VAL A 218 -16.31 -8.11 -12.07
CA VAL A 218 -15.80 -7.23 -11.02
C VAL A 218 -14.36 -7.61 -10.71
N GLU A 219 -13.50 -6.61 -10.62
CA GLU A 219 -12.11 -6.76 -10.23
C GLU A 219 -11.93 -6.31 -8.78
N ILE A 220 -11.31 -7.17 -7.98
CA ILE A 220 -10.89 -6.88 -6.62
C ILE A 220 -9.38 -6.80 -6.64
N THR A 221 -8.84 -5.67 -6.21
CA THR A 221 -7.41 -5.40 -6.17
C THR A 221 -6.95 -5.27 -4.73
N ALA A 222 -5.86 -5.95 -4.36
CA ALA A 222 -5.19 -5.80 -3.08
C ALA A 222 -3.76 -5.31 -3.31
N THR A 223 -3.35 -4.24 -2.63
CA THR A 223 -2.01 -3.66 -2.75
C THR A 223 -1.40 -3.34 -1.39
N ASP A 224 -0.09 -3.50 -1.28
CA ASP A 224 0.76 -3.09 -0.14
C ASP A 224 1.40 -1.70 -0.39
N GLY A 225 1.02 -1.02 -1.48
CA GLY A 225 1.60 0.24 -1.95
C GLY A 225 2.81 0.11 -2.89
N GLU A 226 3.37 -1.09 -3.06
CA GLU A 226 4.49 -1.36 -3.98
C GLU A 226 4.11 -2.37 -5.08
N LEU A 227 3.38 -3.40 -4.71
CA LEU A 227 2.91 -4.50 -5.53
C LEU A 227 1.39 -4.66 -5.37
N GLU A 228 0.78 -5.36 -6.32
CA GLU A 228 -0.66 -5.61 -6.32
C GLU A 228 -1.00 -7.02 -6.77
N SER A 229 -2.11 -7.55 -6.26
CA SER A 229 -2.77 -8.72 -6.80
C SER A 229 -4.21 -8.38 -7.21
N VAL A 230 -4.69 -9.03 -8.26
CA VAL A 230 -6.02 -8.80 -8.82
C VAL A 230 -6.79 -10.11 -8.91
N LYS A 231 -8.01 -10.12 -8.38
CA LYS A 231 -8.98 -11.21 -8.48
C LYS A 231 -10.17 -10.74 -9.32
N LYS A 232 -10.50 -11.49 -10.38
CA LYS A 232 -11.71 -11.24 -11.17
C LYS A 232 -12.84 -12.17 -10.72
N VAL A 233 -14.02 -11.61 -10.55
CA VAL A 233 -15.25 -12.32 -10.16
C VAL A 233 -16.29 -12.11 -11.26
N LEU A 234 -16.87 -13.19 -11.75
CA LEU A 234 -17.99 -13.13 -12.68
C LEU A 234 -19.31 -13.13 -11.91
N ILE A 235 -20.14 -12.13 -12.11
CA ILE A 235 -21.47 -12.02 -11.51
C ILE A 235 -22.50 -12.21 -12.62
N SER A 236 -23.36 -13.23 -12.51
CA SER A 236 -24.47 -13.47 -13.43
C SER A 236 -25.77 -13.05 -12.75
N VAL A 237 -26.37 -11.96 -13.23
CA VAL A 237 -27.64 -11.44 -12.75
C VAL A 237 -28.76 -12.04 -13.58
N LYS A 238 -29.63 -12.85 -12.95
CA LYS A 238 -30.79 -13.46 -13.60
C LYS A 238 -31.98 -12.50 -13.60
N LYS A 239 -32.71 -12.51 -14.71
CA LYS A 239 -33.95 -11.75 -14.86
C LYS A 239 -35.01 -12.19 -13.84
N LYS A 240 -35.72 -11.23 -13.28
CA LYS A 240 -36.86 -11.47 -12.39
C LYS A 240 -38.01 -10.55 -12.76
N ASN A 241 -39.11 -11.14 -13.24
CA ASN A 241 -40.32 -10.41 -13.60
C ASN A 241 -41.03 -9.89 -12.36
N VAL A 242 -41.49 -8.64 -12.41
CA VAL A 242 -42.39 -8.02 -11.45
C VAL A 242 -43.62 -7.55 -12.20
N ALA A 243 -44.80 -7.85 -11.67
CA ALA A 243 -46.05 -7.46 -12.30
C ALA A 243 -46.16 -5.93 -12.43
N PRO A 244 -46.83 -5.43 -13.48
CA PRO A 244 -47.05 -4.01 -13.66
C PRO A 244 -47.93 -3.45 -12.53
N VAL A 245 -47.84 -2.16 -12.27
CA VAL A 245 -48.64 -1.47 -11.25
C VAL A 245 -49.55 -0.46 -11.94
N ILE A 246 -50.84 -0.55 -11.66
CA ILE A 246 -51.84 0.46 -12.04
C ILE A 246 -51.87 1.52 -10.93
N GLU A 247 -51.71 2.78 -11.32
CA GLU A 247 -51.70 3.93 -10.43
C GLU A 247 -52.77 4.95 -10.85
N ASN A 248 -53.24 5.74 -9.89
CA ASN A 248 -54.20 6.84 -10.09
C ASN A 248 -55.56 6.40 -10.68
N LEU A 249 -56.00 5.19 -10.36
CA LEU A 249 -57.34 4.74 -10.68
C LEU A 249 -58.28 5.07 -9.51
N GLU A 250 -59.36 5.82 -9.79
CA GLU A 250 -60.38 6.11 -8.78
C GLU A 250 -61.17 4.84 -8.45
N GLU A 251 -61.37 4.53 -7.17
CA GLU A 251 -62.12 3.33 -6.76
C GLU A 251 -63.63 3.47 -7.07
N GLU A 252 -64.17 4.70 -6.97
CA GLU A 252 -65.58 4.99 -7.22
C GLU A 252 -65.76 6.30 -8.00
N ILE A 253 -66.57 6.26 -9.06
CA ILE A 253 -66.98 7.41 -9.86
C ILE A 253 -68.50 7.51 -9.81
N THR A 254 -69.04 8.73 -9.67
CA THR A 254 -70.47 8.99 -9.78
C THR A 254 -70.72 10.12 -10.76
N VAL A 255 -71.55 9.86 -11.77
CA VAL A 255 -71.97 10.84 -12.79
C VAL A 255 -73.48 10.79 -12.96
N ASP A 256 -74.04 11.82 -13.58
CA ASP A 256 -75.44 11.82 -13.99
C ASP A 256 -75.56 11.32 -15.45
N GLU A 257 -76.67 10.66 -15.81
CA GLU A 257 -76.89 10.23 -17.21
C GLU A 257 -76.76 11.40 -18.20
N GLY A 258 -76.09 11.17 -19.33
CA GLY A 258 -75.77 12.18 -20.32
C GLY A 258 -74.42 12.87 -20.11
N GLU A 259 -73.70 12.56 -19.02
CA GLU A 259 -72.33 12.99 -18.77
C GLU A 259 -71.30 11.99 -19.34
N GLU A 260 -70.09 12.49 -19.58
CA GLU A 260 -68.94 11.71 -20.05
C GLU A 260 -68.13 11.22 -18.85
N ILE A 261 -67.74 9.94 -18.89
CA ILE A 261 -66.78 9.34 -17.97
C ILE A 261 -65.45 9.18 -18.71
N ILE A 262 -64.35 9.55 -18.04
CA ILE A 262 -63.00 9.35 -18.56
C ILE A 262 -62.20 8.55 -17.52
N LEU A 263 -61.74 7.37 -17.90
CA LEU A 263 -60.73 6.60 -17.17
C LEU A 263 -59.38 6.77 -17.84
N SER A 264 -58.40 7.29 -17.08
CA SER A 264 -57.02 7.46 -17.53
C SER A 264 -56.03 6.80 -16.57
N PRO A 265 -56.07 5.46 -16.41
CA PRO A 265 -55.13 4.75 -15.53
C PRO A 265 -53.69 4.97 -16.00
N VAL A 266 -52.78 5.17 -15.05
CA VAL A 266 -51.34 5.23 -15.32
C VAL A 266 -50.76 3.86 -14.98
N VAL A 267 -50.04 3.24 -15.91
CA VAL A 267 -49.38 1.95 -15.64
C VAL A 267 -47.88 2.13 -15.63
N THR A 268 -47.23 1.57 -14.61
CA THR A 268 -45.78 1.52 -14.50
C THR A 268 -45.31 0.08 -14.42
N ASP A 269 -44.09 -0.17 -14.89
CA ASP A 269 -43.47 -1.49 -14.86
C ASP A 269 -41.98 -1.35 -14.52
N LEU A 270 -41.50 -2.12 -13.54
CA LEU A 270 -40.12 -2.01 -13.06
C LEU A 270 -39.13 -2.66 -14.04
N ASN A 271 -39.56 -3.70 -14.75
CA ASN A 271 -38.79 -4.36 -15.80
C ASN A 271 -38.87 -3.63 -17.15
N LYS A 272 -39.64 -2.54 -17.23
CA LYS A 272 -39.90 -1.75 -18.45
C LYS A 272 -40.41 -2.61 -19.60
N ASP A 273 -41.15 -3.66 -19.27
CA ASP A 273 -41.78 -4.51 -20.27
C ASP A 273 -42.89 -3.75 -21.01
N GLU A 274 -43.25 -4.23 -22.20
CA GLU A 274 -44.33 -3.62 -22.99
C GLU A 274 -45.68 -3.99 -22.37
N ILE A 275 -46.42 -2.98 -21.91
CA ILE A 275 -47.70 -3.20 -21.24
C ILE A 275 -48.87 -3.15 -22.23
N LYS A 276 -49.70 -4.18 -22.18
CA LYS A 276 -51.02 -4.20 -22.79
C LYS A 276 -52.08 -3.85 -21.75
N LEU A 277 -52.59 -2.62 -21.83
CA LEU A 277 -53.71 -2.14 -21.01
C LEU A 277 -55.06 -2.49 -21.66
N THR A 278 -55.98 -3.03 -20.87
CA THR A 278 -57.37 -3.30 -21.26
C THR A 278 -58.33 -2.69 -20.24
N ILE A 279 -59.35 -1.97 -20.71
CA ILE A 279 -60.44 -1.42 -19.89
C ILE A 279 -61.74 -2.07 -20.35
N ALA A 280 -62.48 -2.67 -19.43
CA ALA A 280 -63.71 -3.38 -19.75
C ALA A 280 -64.81 -2.43 -20.27
N GLU A 281 -65.72 -2.98 -21.06
CA GLU A 281 -66.97 -2.31 -21.45
C GLU A 281 -67.84 -2.02 -20.21
N PRO A 282 -68.66 -0.95 -20.23
CA PRO A 282 -68.91 -0.02 -21.34
C PRO A 282 -67.86 1.09 -21.54
N VAL A 283 -66.81 1.19 -20.72
CA VAL A 283 -65.79 2.25 -20.88
C VAL A 283 -64.87 2.00 -22.06
N GLY A 284 -64.42 0.75 -22.23
CA GLY A 284 -63.59 0.40 -23.38
C GLY A 284 -62.17 0.99 -23.34
N ASN A 285 -61.32 0.53 -24.26
CA ASN A 285 -59.87 0.77 -24.22
C ASN A 285 -59.44 2.22 -24.55
N ASP A 286 -60.31 3.03 -25.15
CA ASP A 286 -60.04 4.47 -25.30
C ASP A 286 -60.27 5.24 -23.99
N GLY A 287 -60.83 4.57 -22.98
CA GLY A 287 -61.02 5.10 -21.63
C GLY A 287 -62.20 6.07 -21.55
N ILE A 288 -63.08 6.13 -22.55
CA ILE A 288 -64.14 7.14 -22.63
C ILE A 288 -65.49 6.46 -22.76
N TRP A 289 -66.41 6.82 -21.87
CA TRP A 289 -67.82 6.42 -21.95
C TRP A 289 -68.74 7.64 -21.98
N GLU A 290 -69.39 7.86 -23.12
CA GLU A 290 -70.52 8.80 -23.22
C GLU A 290 -71.80 8.12 -22.75
N THR A 291 -72.29 8.46 -21.56
CA THR A 291 -73.51 7.85 -21.01
C THR A 291 -74.77 8.38 -21.69
N GLY A 292 -75.74 7.51 -21.94
CA GLY A 292 -77.09 7.86 -22.40
C GLY A 292 -78.11 7.91 -21.25
N TYR A 293 -79.31 8.43 -21.56
CA TYR A 293 -80.46 8.48 -20.64
C TYR A 293 -81.12 7.10 -20.34
N THR A 294 -80.40 6.01 -20.60
CA THR A 294 -80.83 4.64 -20.30
C THR A 294 -79.74 3.85 -19.56
N ASP A 295 -78.64 4.51 -19.22
CA ASP A 295 -77.44 3.89 -18.68
C ASP A 295 -77.35 4.03 -17.14
N HIS A 296 -78.41 4.48 -16.46
CA HIS A 296 -78.45 4.52 -15.01
C HIS A 296 -78.25 3.13 -14.40
N GLY A 297 -77.43 3.08 -13.37
CA GLY A 297 -77.08 1.83 -12.71
C GLY A 297 -75.71 1.87 -12.05
N GLU A 298 -75.32 0.72 -11.50
CA GLU A 298 -73.98 0.49 -10.96
C GLU A 298 -73.22 -0.44 -11.90
N TYR A 299 -72.01 -0.04 -12.28
CA TYR A 299 -71.11 -0.76 -13.17
C TYR A 299 -69.80 -1.02 -12.43
N ILE A 300 -69.25 -2.23 -12.56
CA ILE A 300 -67.90 -2.54 -12.09
C ILE A 300 -67.05 -2.70 -13.34
N ILE A 301 -66.15 -1.74 -13.57
CA ILE A 301 -65.26 -1.70 -14.71
C ILE A 301 -63.91 -2.27 -14.29
N THR A 302 -63.54 -3.40 -14.86
CA THR A 302 -62.23 -4.01 -14.66
C THR A 302 -61.20 -3.34 -15.57
N VAL A 303 -60.08 -2.90 -14.99
CA VAL A 303 -58.89 -2.42 -15.68
C VAL A 303 -57.78 -3.45 -15.49
N GLU A 304 -57.21 -3.94 -16.59
CA GLU A 304 -56.16 -4.98 -16.58
C GLU A 304 -54.91 -4.47 -17.31
N ALA A 305 -53.76 -4.61 -16.66
CA ALA A 305 -52.44 -4.40 -17.23
C ALA A 305 -51.69 -5.73 -17.32
N ASP A 306 -51.24 -6.09 -18.53
CA ASP A 306 -50.51 -7.33 -18.83
C ASP A 306 -49.11 -6.99 -19.38
N ASP A 307 -48.05 -7.49 -18.74
CA ASP A 307 -46.64 -7.32 -19.18
C ASP A 307 -46.18 -8.43 -20.15
N GLY A 308 -47.07 -9.39 -20.47
CA GLY A 308 -46.81 -10.57 -21.29
C GLY A 308 -46.38 -11.81 -20.50
N THR A 309 -46.08 -11.66 -19.21
CA THR A 309 -45.71 -12.72 -18.26
C THR A 309 -46.72 -12.80 -17.10
N THR A 310 -47.09 -11.66 -16.54
CA THR A 310 -48.00 -11.48 -15.41
C THR A 310 -48.99 -10.34 -15.65
N THR A 311 -50.07 -10.37 -14.89
CA THR A 311 -51.18 -9.42 -15.01
C THR A 311 -51.52 -8.79 -13.66
N THR A 312 -51.87 -7.51 -13.70
CA THR A 312 -52.43 -6.75 -12.58
C THR A 312 -53.82 -6.25 -12.97
N THR A 313 -54.77 -6.41 -12.06
CA THR A 313 -56.17 -6.07 -12.28
C THR A 313 -56.68 -5.20 -11.14
N GLU A 314 -57.35 -4.11 -11.50
CA GLU A 314 -58.09 -3.25 -10.56
C GLU A 314 -59.53 -3.05 -11.06
N GLU A 315 -60.42 -2.67 -10.15
CA GLU A 315 -61.84 -2.47 -10.45
C GLU A 315 -62.27 -1.06 -10.04
N VAL A 316 -63.03 -0.40 -10.91
CA VAL A 316 -63.68 0.88 -10.64
C VAL A 316 -65.17 0.67 -10.56
N LYS A 317 -65.78 1.15 -9.47
CA LYS A 317 -67.24 1.21 -9.36
C LYS A 317 -67.74 2.52 -9.96
N ILE A 318 -68.59 2.45 -10.97
CA ILE A 318 -69.22 3.61 -11.58
C ILE A 318 -70.71 3.59 -11.26
N THR A 319 -71.22 4.68 -10.70
CA THR A 319 -72.65 4.91 -10.48
C THR A 319 -73.14 5.99 -11.44
N VAL A 320 -74.06 5.62 -12.32
CA VAL A 320 -74.74 6.56 -13.21
C VAL A 320 -76.11 6.85 -12.62
N ASN A 321 -76.36 8.09 -12.20
CA ASN A 321 -77.63 8.49 -11.63
C ASN A 321 -78.66 8.79 -12.73
N ASP A 322 -79.89 8.32 -12.52
CA ASP A 322 -81.04 8.62 -13.39
C ASP A 322 -81.36 10.12 -13.40
N VAL A 323 -81.37 10.72 -14.59
CA VAL A 323 -81.79 12.10 -14.80
C VAL A 323 -83.12 12.11 -15.55
N ASN A 324 -84.20 12.39 -14.83
CA ASN A 324 -85.54 12.36 -15.41
C ASN A 324 -85.71 13.36 -16.56
N VAL A 325 -86.06 12.84 -17.75
CA VAL A 325 -86.39 13.63 -18.94
C VAL A 325 -87.90 13.62 -19.22
N ALA A 326 -88.46 14.76 -19.61
CA ALA A 326 -89.89 14.85 -19.94
C ALA A 326 -90.25 14.00 -21.19
N PRO A 327 -91.42 13.36 -21.23
CA PRO A 327 -91.83 12.57 -22.39
C PRO A 327 -92.11 13.45 -23.62
N VAL A 328 -91.78 12.94 -24.81
CA VAL A 328 -92.08 13.58 -26.09
C VAL A 328 -93.21 12.82 -26.79
N ILE A 329 -94.16 13.54 -27.37
CA ILE A 329 -95.18 12.95 -28.25
C ILE A 329 -94.57 12.81 -29.64
N ASP A 330 -94.32 11.57 -30.06
CA ASP A 330 -93.64 11.26 -31.33
C ASP A 330 -94.58 11.33 -32.53
N ASP A 331 -95.78 10.73 -32.43
CA ASP A 331 -96.83 10.84 -33.45
C ASP A 331 -98.23 10.78 -32.81
N ILE A 332 -99.21 11.32 -33.52
CA ILE A 332 -100.63 11.22 -33.17
C ILE A 332 -101.35 10.54 -34.33
N VAL A 333 -101.63 9.24 -34.18
CA VAL A 333 -102.42 8.47 -35.15
C VAL A 333 -103.90 8.47 -34.78
N LEU A 334 -104.78 8.53 -35.80
CA LEU A 334 -106.22 8.33 -35.65
C LEU A 334 -106.51 6.83 -35.53
N GLY A 335 -107.22 6.46 -34.45
CA GLY A 335 -107.59 5.06 -34.14
C GLY A 335 -108.69 4.47 -35.00
#